data_AF-A0A532TRX4-F1
#
_entry.id   AF-A0A532TRX4-F1
#
_cell.length_a   1.000
_cell.length_b   1.000
_cell.length_c   1.000
_cell.angle_alpha   90.00
_cell.angle_beta   90.00
_cell.angle_gamma   90.00
#
_symmetry.space_group_name_H-M   'P 1'
#
loop_
_entity.id
_entity.type
_entity.pdbx_description
1 polymer ?
#
loop_
_entity_poly.entity_id
_entity_poly.type
_entity_poly.pdbx_seq_one_letter_code
_entity_poly.pdbx_strand_id
1 'polypeptide(L)'
;MGAKTASFLAHRVFRSRSTALALAIVLRDGKVTAVDLQDLGVPMASAYRCLAELRRMDIILPGDEFQASPRGGPRTKVWRTRLSQ
;
A
#
# COMPACT_ATOMS: atom_id res chain seq x y z
N MET A 1 2.47 20.48 18.04
CA MET A 1 3.55 19.62 17.50
C MET A 1 3.14 18.73 16.29
N GLY A 2 1.95 18.89 15.69
CA GLY A 2 1.46 17.99 14.62
C GLY A 2 1.83 18.33 13.17
N ALA A 3 2.11 19.60 12.85
CA ALA A 3 2.32 20.04 11.45
C ALA A 3 3.63 19.54 10.81
N LYS A 4 4.69 19.37 11.61
CA LYS A 4 6.00 18.91 11.12
C LYS A 4 5.96 17.44 10.67
N THR A 5 5.21 16.60 11.38
CA THR A 5 5.07 15.17 11.08
C THR A 5 4.25 14.94 9.81
N ALA A 6 3.15 15.68 9.63
CA ALA A 6 2.32 15.61 8.43
C ALA A 6 3.09 16.05 7.17
N SER A 7 3.90 17.12 7.28
CA SER A 7 4.76 17.61 6.19
C SER A 7 5.83 16.58 5.79
N PHE A 8 6.44 15.88 6.75
CA PHE A 8 7.42 14.83 6.47
C PHE A 8 6.82 13.58 5.80
N LEU A 9 5.62 13.16 6.24
CA LEU A 9 4.90 12.03 5.65
C LEU A 9 4.46 12.33 4.21
N ALA A 10 3.89 13.52 3.98
CA ALA A 10 3.54 13.99 2.65
C ALA A 10 4.77 13.98 1.72
N HIS A 11 5.90 14.52 2.17
CA HIS A 11 7.12 14.59 1.35
C HIS A 11 7.66 13.21 0.94
N ARG A 12 7.46 12.16 1.74
CA ARG A 12 7.87 10.78 1.37
C ARG A 12 6.88 10.11 0.44
N VAL A 13 5.58 10.21 0.70
CA VAL A 13 4.54 9.55 -0.13
C VAL A 13 4.48 10.18 -1.52
N PHE A 14 4.52 11.51 -1.63
CA PHE A 14 4.40 12.20 -2.93
C PHE A 14 5.66 12.14 -3.79
N ARG A 15 6.81 11.73 -3.24
CA ARG A 15 8.07 11.58 -4.03
C ARG A 15 8.10 10.31 -4.86
N SER A 16 7.30 9.31 -4.50
CA SER A 16 7.20 8.03 -5.23
C SER A 16 5.81 7.91 -5.85
N ARG A 17 5.73 7.96 -7.19
CA ARG A 17 4.47 7.78 -7.93
C ARG A 17 3.77 6.47 -7.54
N SER A 18 4.53 5.39 -7.33
CA SER A 18 3.99 4.09 -6.92
C SER A 18 3.44 4.10 -5.48
N THR A 19 4.09 4.83 -4.56
CA THR A 19 3.61 4.95 -3.17
C THR A 19 2.34 5.82 -3.12
N ALA A 20 2.29 6.91 -3.89
CA ALA A 20 1.09 7.72 -4.03
C ALA A 20 -0.07 6.94 -4.66
N LEU A 21 0.20 6.10 -5.66
CA LEU A 21 -0.81 5.23 -6.28
C LEU A 21 -1.37 4.22 -5.27
N ALA A 22 -0.51 3.56 -4.50
CA ALA A 22 -0.94 2.62 -3.45
C ALA A 22 -1.80 3.30 -2.39
N LEU A 23 -1.43 4.54 -2.00
CA LEU A 23 -2.22 5.35 -1.08
C LEU A 23 -3.60 5.69 -1.67
N ALA A 24 -3.64 6.11 -2.94
CA ALA A 24 -4.90 6.47 -3.60
C ALA A 24 -5.87 5.29 -3.67
N ILE A 25 -5.38 4.09 -4.02
CA ILE A 25 -6.19 2.86 -4.08
C ILE A 25 -6.75 2.53 -2.69
N VAL A 26 -5.91 2.48 -1.67
CA VAL A 26 -6.37 2.09 -0.33
C VAL A 26 -7.36 3.09 0.26
N LEU A 27 -7.22 4.39 -0.04
CA LEU A 27 -8.19 5.41 0.37
C LEU A 27 -9.52 5.30 -0.38
N ARG A 28 -9.50 4.93 -1.67
CA ARG A 28 -10.70 4.76 -2.49
C ARG A 28 -11.47 3.48 -2.16
N ASP A 29 -10.74 2.37 -2.06
CA ASP A 29 -11.33 1.02 -2.04
C ASP A 29 -11.31 0.40 -0.63
N GLY A 30 -10.73 1.09 0.36
CA GLY A 30 -10.55 0.61 1.73
C GLY A 30 -9.46 -0.46 1.88
N LYS A 31 -8.93 -0.98 0.77
CA LYS A 31 -7.93 -2.04 0.72
C LYS A 31 -7.02 -1.91 -0.51
N VAL A 32 -5.84 -2.51 -0.44
CA VAL A 32 -4.89 -2.62 -1.55
C VAL A 32 -4.01 -3.85 -1.40
N THR A 33 -3.60 -4.44 -2.51
CA THR A 33 -2.69 -5.58 -2.58
C THR A 33 -1.50 -5.26 -3.49
N ALA A 34 -0.46 -6.09 -3.45
CA ALA A 34 0.65 -5.97 -4.39
C ALA A 34 0.23 -6.30 -5.84
N VAL A 35 -0.82 -7.11 -6.00
CA VAL A 35 -1.39 -7.48 -7.31
C VAL A 35 -2.11 -6.29 -7.94
N ASP A 36 -2.93 -5.57 -7.16
CA ASP A 36 -3.63 -4.37 -7.66
C ASP A 36 -2.65 -3.33 -8.22
N LEU A 37 -1.47 -3.20 -7.60
CA LEU A 37 -0.40 -2.32 -8.07
C LEU A 37 0.29 -2.86 -9.31
N GLN A 38 0.49 -4.18 -9.38
CA GLN A 38 1.07 -4.83 -10.55
C GLN A 38 0.18 -4.67 -11.79
N ASP A 39 -1.13 -4.81 -11.63
CA ASP A 39 -2.10 -4.65 -12.71
C ASP A 39 -2.11 -3.22 -13.26
N LEU A 40 -1.65 -2.25 -12.47
CA LEU A 40 -1.44 -0.85 -12.87
C LEU A 40 -0.02 -0.58 -13.40
N GLY A 41 0.76 -1.62 -13.67
CA GLY A 41 2.10 -1.54 -14.24
C GLY A 41 3.22 -1.27 -13.24
N VAL A 42 2.97 -1.35 -11.92
CA VAL A 42 4.03 -1.22 -10.92
C VAL A 42 4.79 -2.55 -10.79
N PRO A 43 6.13 -2.58 -10.94
CA PRO A 43 6.90 -3.80 -10.73
C PRO A 43 6.64 -4.38 -9.34
N MET A 44 6.48 -5.70 -9.23
CA MET A 44 6.10 -6.37 -7.98
C MET A 44 7.00 -6.00 -6.79
N ALA A 45 8.32 -5.94 -7.02
CA ALA A 45 9.28 -5.51 -5.99
C ALA A 45 9.06 -4.05 -5.53
N SER A 46 8.63 -3.16 -6.43
CA SER A 46 8.25 -1.79 -6.11
C SER A 46 6.91 -1.73 -5.37
N ALA A 47 5.93 -2.54 -5.76
CA ALA A 47 4.66 -2.67 -5.05
C ALA A 47 4.86 -3.04 -3.57
N TYR A 48 5.67 -4.07 -3.30
CA TYR A 48 6.00 -4.45 -1.92
C TYR A 48 6.76 -3.36 -1.15
N ARG A 49 7.68 -2.65 -1.80
CA ARG A 49 8.40 -1.53 -1.17
C ARG A 49 7.45 -0.39 -0.79
N CYS A 50 6.54 -0.01 -1.67
CA CYS A 50 5.54 1.02 -1.41
C CYS A 50 4.61 0.64 -0.25
N LEU A 51 4.10 -0.59 -0.23
CA LEU A 51 3.25 -1.09 0.85
C LEU A 51 4.01 -1.14 2.19
N ALA A 52 5.29 -1.54 2.18
CA ALA A 52 6.12 -1.49 3.37
C ALA A 52 6.34 -0.06 3.88
N GLU A 53 6.50 0.93 2.99
CA GLU A 53 6.58 2.34 3.38
C GLU A 53 5.28 2.83 4.04
N LEU A 54 4.13 2.60 3.40
CA LEU A 54 2.82 2.99 3.95
C LEU A 54 2.54 2.31 5.30
N ARG A 55 2.97 1.05 5.47
CA ARG A 55 2.90 0.36 6.75
C ARG A 55 3.79 0.99 7.81
N ARG A 56 5.05 1.33 7.48
CA ARG A 56 5.96 2.02 8.42
C ARG A 56 5.42 3.39 8.86
N MET A 57 4.59 4.01 8.03
CA MET A 57 3.90 5.27 8.34
C MET A 57 2.58 5.06 9.10
N ASP A 58 2.22 3.82 9.43
CA ASP A 58 1.00 3.45 10.15
C ASP A 58 -0.30 3.88 9.44
N ILE A 59 -0.24 4.01 8.10
CA ILE A 59 -1.37 4.37 7.23
C ILE A 59 -2.19 3.12 6.90
N ILE A 60 -1.51 2.01 6.65
CA ILE A 60 -2.12 0.73 6.31
C ILE A 60 -1.73 -0.34 7.33
N LEU A 61 -2.70 -1.22 7.61
CA LEU A 61 -2.55 -2.35 8.51
C LEU A 61 -2.65 -3.66 7.72
N PRO A 62 -1.95 -4.71 8.15
CA PRO A 62 -2.08 -6.03 7.56
C PRO A 62 -3.50 -6.56 7.82
N GLY A 63 -4.19 -6.99 6.76
CA GLY A 63 -5.44 -7.73 6.83
C GLY A 63 -5.24 -9.19 6.42
N ASP A 64 -6.25 -9.74 5.77
CA ASP A 64 -6.27 -11.12 5.30
C ASP A 64 -5.19 -11.41 4.26
N GLU A 65 -4.80 -12.68 4.12
CA GLU A 65 -3.93 -13.14 3.06
C GLU A 65 -4.72 -14.05 2.11
N PHE A 66 -4.48 -13.90 0.81
CA PHE A 66 -5.06 -14.80 -0.18
C PHE A 66 -4.00 -15.27 -1.18
N GLN A 67 -4.36 -16.36 -1.84
CA GLN A 67 -3.56 -17.00 -2.86
C GLN A 67 -3.86 -16.33 -4.20
N ALA A 68 -2.93 -15.51 -4.71
CA ALA A 68 -3.17 -14.73 -5.93
C ALA A 68 -3.38 -15.58 -7.19
N SER A 69 -2.88 -16.82 -7.20
CA SER A 69 -3.06 -17.76 -8.30
C SER A 69 -3.47 -19.15 -7.80
N PRO A 70 -4.50 -19.77 -8.40
CA PRO A 70 -4.92 -21.14 -8.08
C PRO A 70 -3.83 -22.18 -8.29
N ARG A 71 -2.83 -21.88 -9.12
CA ARG A 71 -1.74 -22.80 -9.50
C ARG A 71 -0.49 -22.69 -8.60
N GLY A 72 -0.60 -22.04 -7.43
CA GLY A 72 0.52 -21.94 -6.47
C GLY A 72 1.38 -20.68 -6.56
N GLY A 73 0.80 -19.53 -6.95
CA GLY A 73 1.48 -18.23 -6.89
C GLY A 73 1.86 -17.75 -5.48
N PRO A 74 2.52 -16.59 -5.35
CA PRO A 74 2.85 -16.03 -4.04
C PRO A 74 1.56 -15.68 -3.26
N ARG A 75 1.56 -15.98 -1.95
CA ARG A 75 0.53 -15.47 -1.03
C ARG A 75 0.65 -13.95 -0.99
N THR A 76 -0.45 -13.27 -1.25
CA THR A 76 -0.50 -11.81 -1.22
C THR A 76 -1.31 -11.35 -0.01
N LYS A 77 -0.82 -10.28 0.61
CA LYS A 77 -1.48 -9.65 1.75
C LYS A 77 -2.43 -8.57 1.28
N VAL A 78 -3.64 -8.59 1.81
CA VAL A 78 -4.59 -7.48 1.72
C VAL A 78 -4.19 -6.47 2.78
N TRP A 79 -3.85 -5.26 2.37
CA TRP A 79 -3.60 -4.15 3.27
C TRP A 79 -4.83 -3.29 3.36
N ARG A 80 -5.22 -2.88 4.56
CA ARG A 80 -6.40 -2.03 4.78
C ARG A 80 -5.98 -0.70 5.35
N THR A 81 -6.72 0.36 5.02
CA THR A 81 -6.52 1.68 5.64
C THR A 81 -6.87 1.60 7.13
N ARG A 82 -6.15 2.35 7.97
CA ARG A 82 -6.50 2.48 9.39
C ARG A 82 -7.82 3.23 9.62
N LEU A 83 -8.24 4.05 8.66
CA LEU A 83 -9.45 4.90 8.76
C LEU A 83 -10.75 4.10 8.56
N SER A 84 -10.68 2.84 8.15
CA SER A 84 -11.85 1.97 7.92
C SER A 84 -12.14 0.99 9.08
N GLN A 85 -11.45 1.14 10.21
CA GLN A 85 -11.75 0.48 11.49
C GLN A 85 -12.48 1.43 12.42
#